data_AF-A0ABD0RVQ0-F1
#
_entry.id   AF-A0ABD0RVQ0-F1
#
_cell.length_a   1.000
_cell.length_b   1.000
_cell.length_c   1.000
_cell.angle_alpha   90.00
_cell.angle_beta   90.00
_cell.angle_gamma   90.00
#
_symmetry.space_group_name_H-M   'P 1'
#
loop_
_entity.id
_entity.type
_entity.pdbx_description
1 polymer ?
#
loop_
_entity_poly.entity_id
_entity_poly.type
_entity_poly.pdbx_seq_one_letter_code
_entity_poly.pdbx_strand_id
1 'polypeptide(L)'
;ASSSASVLEDLSVFTQQCSLGFAQRYLAAQKEAYPTILACCQRAAEEKEALSVALAALSALTDGQPDLLDVDGREFLISALTAHQADAALTCLCIRVVRHCCLKHENNRQDLVKAGMLPLLTASITRHIEHPEVVREACVALRVMTFDDDVRVPFGHAHEHAKMIVLEQNGLKVIVEAAK
;
A
#
# COMPACT_ATOMS: atom_id res chain seq x y z
N ALA A 1 -6.68 -4.55 -28.14
CA ALA A 1 -5.33 -5.15 -28.07
C ALA A 1 -4.22 -4.10 -28.16
N SER A 2 -4.15 -3.25 -29.21
CA SER A 2 -3.10 -2.22 -29.30
C SER A 2 -3.18 -1.11 -28.24
N SER A 3 -4.37 -0.72 -27.79
CA SER A 3 -4.55 0.36 -26.80
C SER A 3 -4.15 -0.03 -25.37
N SER A 4 -4.34 -1.28 -24.94
CA SER A 4 -4.01 -1.70 -23.57
C SER A 4 -2.50 -1.85 -23.37
N ALA A 5 -1.79 -2.43 -24.36
CA ALA A 5 -0.33 -2.54 -24.33
C ALA A 5 0.34 -1.14 -24.25
N SER A 6 -0.18 -0.16 -25.00
CA SER A 6 0.29 1.23 -24.94
C SER A 6 0.18 1.80 -23.53
N VAL A 7 -0.97 1.58 -22.86
CA VAL A 7 -1.19 2.11 -21.50
C VAL A 7 -0.23 1.48 -20.49
N LEU A 8 0.09 0.19 -20.61
CA LEU A 8 1.06 -0.46 -19.71
C LEU A 8 2.48 0.07 -19.90
N GLU A 9 2.87 0.37 -21.14
CA GLU A 9 4.15 1.01 -21.43
C GLU A 9 4.19 2.43 -20.84
N ASP A 10 3.13 3.22 -21.03
CA ASP A 10 3.01 4.58 -20.47
C ASP A 10 3.08 4.57 -18.93
N LEU A 11 2.41 3.62 -18.26
CA LEU A 11 2.48 3.46 -16.80
C LEU A 11 3.88 3.05 -16.32
N SER A 12 4.59 2.24 -17.11
CA SER A 12 5.97 1.85 -16.81
C SER A 12 6.91 3.04 -16.92
N VAL A 13 6.79 3.85 -17.98
CA VAL A 13 7.54 5.10 -18.15
C VAL A 13 7.20 6.08 -17.03
N PHE A 14 5.92 6.25 -16.70
CA PHE A 14 5.46 7.09 -15.59
C PHE A 14 6.12 6.68 -14.26
N THR A 15 6.17 5.37 -13.98
CA THR A 15 6.80 4.83 -12.77
C THR A 15 8.28 5.21 -12.72
N GLN A 16 9.00 5.09 -13.84
CA GLN A 16 10.40 5.51 -13.95
C GLN A 16 10.55 7.02 -13.70
N GLN A 17 9.68 7.86 -14.26
CA GLN A 17 9.71 9.31 -14.01
C GLN A 17 9.48 9.65 -12.53
N CYS A 18 8.55 8.97 -11.86
CA CYS A 18 8.32 9.14 -10.43
C CYS A 18 9.51 8.73 -9.55
N SER A 19 10.36 7.82 -10.05
CA SER A 19 11.58 7.37 -9.34
C SER A 19 12.70 8.41 -9.34
N LEU A 20 12.65 9.42 -10.23
CA LEU A 20 13.67 10.48 -10.31
C LEU A 20 13.68 11.39 -9.08
N GLY A 21 12.55 11.52 -8.39
CA GLY A 21 12.47 12.29 -7.15
C GLY A 21 11.08 12.81 -6.82
N PHE A 22 11.00 13.49 -5.68
CA PHE A 22 9.76 14.06 -5.17
C PHE A 22 9.14 15.10 -6.12
N ALA A 23 9.95 15.90 -6.82
CA ALA A 23 9.44 16.94 -7.72
C ALA A 23 8.59 16.37 -8.87
N GLN A 24 9.00 15.23 -9.45
CA GLN A 24 8.26 14.54 -10.50
C GLN A 24 6.93 14.00 -9.97
N ARG A 25 6.95 13.38 -8.79
CA ARG A 25 5.75 12.85 -8.13
C ARG A 25 4.76 13.96 -7.80
N TYR A 26 5.27 15.07 -7.27
CA TYR A 26 4.45 16.24 -6.95
C TYR A 26 3.84 16.86 -8.20
N LEU A 27 4.62 17.03 -9.27
CA LEU A 27 4.10 17.51 -10.55
C LEU A 27 3.02 16.57 -11.12
N ALA A 28 3.25 15.25 -11.07
CA ALA A 28 2.28 14.27 -11.51
C ALA A 28 0.96 14.36 -10.71
N ALA A 29 1.03 14.49 -9.38
CA ALA A 29 -0.13 14.72 -8.53
C ALA A 29 -0.91 15.98 -8.93
N GLN A 30 -0.21 17.10 -9.18
CA GLN A 30 -0.81 18.35 -9.66
C GLN A 30 -1.45 18.25 -11.05
N LYS A 31 -1.15 17.18 -11.80
CA LYS A 31 -1.72 16.87 -13.13
C LYS A 31 -2.71 15.71 -13.09
N GLU A 32 -3.36 15.49 -11.94
CA GLU A 32 -4.42 14.48 -11.76
C GLU A 32 -3.97 13.05 -12.08
N ALA A 33 -2.69 12.72 -11.82
CA ALA A 33 -2.18 11.36 -12.03
C ALA A 33 -2.85 10.34 -11.10
N TYR A 34 -3.18 10.72 -9.85
CA TYR A 34 -3.78 9.80 -8.88
C TYR A 34 -5.10 9.18 -9.34
N PRO A 35 -6.16 9.95 -9.65
CA PRO A 35 -7.43 9.36 -10.07
C PRO A 35 -7.29 8.56 -11.37
N THR A 36 -6.40 8.98 -12.28
CA THR A 36 -6.13 8.27 -13.52
C THR A 36 -5.50 6.89 -13.26
N ILE A 37 -4.47 6.82 -12.41
CA ILE A 37 -3.78 5.57 -12.08
C ILE A 37 -4.68 4.65 -11.26
N LEU A 38 -5.48 5.21 -10.33
CA LEU A 38 -6.46 4.43 -9.57
C LEU A 38 -7.48 3.77 -10.51
N ALA A 39 -8.00 4.52 -11.48
CA ALA A 39 -8.90 3.96 -12.50
C ALA A 39 -8.22 2.86 -13.35
N CYS A 40 -6.94 3.02 -13.69
CA CYS A 40 -6.16 1.96 -14.34
C CYS A 40 -6.07 0.70 -13.46
N CYS A 41 -5.79 0.86 -12.16
CA CYS A 41 -5.75 -0.26 -11.22
C CYS A 41 -7.09 -0.99 -11.13
N GLN A 42 -8.19 -0.24 -11.00
CA GLN A 42 -9.55 -0.80 -10.93
C GLN A 42 -9.93 -1.55 -12.20
N ARG A 43 -9.59 -1.03 -13.37
CA ARG A 43 -9.85 -1.69 -14.66
C ARG A 43 -9.00 -2.93 -14.89
N ALA A 44 -7.82 -2.97 -14.30
CA ALA A 44 -6.89 -4.09 -14.40
C ALA A 44 -7.09 -5.15 -13.31
N ALA A 45 -8.09 -5.01 -12.43
CA ALA A 45 -8.24 -5.86 -11.23
C ALA A 45 -8.21 -7.37 -11.51
N GLU A 46 -8.71 -7.83 -12.67
CA GLU A 46 -8.72 -9.25 -13.03
C GLU A 46 -7.47 -9.70 -13.82
N GLU A 47 -6.66 -8.77 -14.33
CA GLU A 47 -5.49 -9.05 -15.16
C GLU A 47 -4.20 -8.77 -14.38
N LYS A 48 -3.64 -9.82 -13.77
CA LYS A 48 -2.48 -9.75 -12.86
C LYS A 48 -1.32 -8.88 -13.39
N GLU A 49 -0.93 -9.07 -14.65
CA GLU A 49 0.21 -8.32 -15.23
C GLU A 49 -0.10 -6.83 -15.32
N ALA A 50 -1.28 -6.48 -15.84
CA ALA A 50 -1.74 -5.10 -15.93
C ALA A 50 -1.90 -4.45 -14.55
N LEU A 51 -2.45 -5.19 -13.58
CA LEU A 51 -2.63 -4.72 -12.21
C LEU A 51 -1.28 -4.45 -11.53
N SER A 52 -0.30 -5.33 -11.74
CA SER A 52 1.05 -5.17 -11.20
C SER A 52 1.70 -3.87 -11.69
N VAL A 53 1.61 -3.58 -12.99
CA VAL A 53 2.14 -2.35 -13.59
C VAL A 53 1.42 -1.11 -13.05
N ALA A 54 0.08 -1.16 -12.95
CA ALA A 54 -0.71 -0.04 -12.43
C ALA A 54 -0.44 0.23 -10.93
N LEU A 55 -0.34 -0.84 -10.11
CA LEU A 55 0.02 -0.73 -8.69
C LEU A 55 1.44 -0.22 -8.49
N ALA A 56 2.39 -0.58 -9.36
CA ALA A 56 3.75 -0.03 -9.32
C ALA A 56 3.74 1.48 -9.56
N ALA A 57 2.95 1.96 -10.53
CA ALA A 57 2.75 3.39 -10.77
C ALA A 57 2.09 4.09 -9.57
N LEU A 58 1.06 3.48 -8.98
CA LEU A 58 0.39 4.02 -7.78
C LEU A 58 1.33 4.09 -6.59
N SER A 59 2.14 3.04 -6.37
CA SER A 59 3.15 2.99 -5.31
C SER A 59 4.21 4.06 -5.50
N ALA A 60 4.67 4.26 -6.73
CA ALA A 60 5.65 5.30 -7.04
C ALA A 60 5.06 6.69 -6.80
N LEU A 61 3.83 6.97 -7.25
CA LEU A 61 3.18 8.27 -7.07
C LEU A 61 2.95 8.63 -5.58
N THR A 62 2.53 7.66 -4.79
CA THR A 62 2.17 7.86 -3.37
C THR A 62 3.37 8.00 -2.43
N ASP A 63 4.60 7.69 -2.89
CA ASP A 63 5.82 7.82 -2.08
C ASP A 63 6.11 9.28 -1.69
N GLY A 64 5.86 9.60 -0.41
CA GLY A 64 5.98 10.95 0.15
C GLY A 64 4.76 11.84 -0.09
N GLN A 65 3.65 11.29 -0.60
CA GLN A 65 2.41 12.02 -0.86
C GLN A 65 1.20 11.30 -0.26
N PRO A 66 1.13 11.18 1.09
CA PRO A 66 0.07 10.40 1.73
C PRO A 66 -1.32 11.02 1.58
N ASP A 67 -1.41 12.34 1.37
CA ASP A 67 -2.67 13.07 1.18
C ASP A 67 -3.40 12.71 -0.12
N LEU A 68 -2.77 11.97 -1.04
CA LEU A 68 -3.42 11.50 -2.26
C LEU A 68 -4.45 10.40 -2.00
N LEU A 69 -4.33 9.64 -0.91
CA LEU A 69 -5.24 8.54 -0.64
C LEU A 69 -6.63 9.05 -0.26
N ASP A 70 -7.60 8.73 -1.10
CA ASP A 70 -9.02 8.99 -0.86
C ASP A 70 -9.78 7.71 -0.47
N VAL A 71 -11.11 7.84 -0.32
CA VAL A 71 -12.00 6.74 0.05
C VAL A 71 -11.94 5.61 -0.98
N ASP A 72 -12.02 5.94 -2.27
CA ASP A 72 -12.02 4.98 -3.37
C ASP A 72 -10.69 4.21 -3.43
N GLY A 73 -9.56 4.90 -3.22
CA GLY A 73 -8.25 4.27 -3.15
C GLY A 73 -8.11 3.33 -1.95
N ARG A 74 -8.64 3.73 -0.79
CA ARG A 74 -8.64 2.86 0.41
C ARG A 74 -9.46 1.60 0.17
N GLU A 75 -10.66 1.74 -0.37
CA GLU A 75 -11.54 0.60 -0.68
C GLU A 75 -10.90 -0.34 -1.71
N PHE A 76 -10.29 0.24 -2.75
CA PHE A 76 -9.52 -0.50 -3.73
C PHE A 76 -8.38 -1.30 -3.09
N LEU A 77 -7.56 -0.70 -2.21
CA LEU A 77 -6.43 -1.40 -1.57
C LEU A 77 -6.88 -2.57 -0.70
N ILE A 78 -7.97 -2.40 0.06
CA ILE A 78 -8.57 -3.48 0.87
C ILE A 78 -9.07 -4.60 -0.04
N SER A 79 -9.80 -4.27 -1.10
CA SER A 79 -10.33 -5.24 -2.06
C SER A 79 -9.21 -6.00 -2.77
N ALA A 80 -8.19 -5.28 -3.27
CA ALA A 80 -7.07 -5.86 -3.99
C ALA A 80 -6.23 -6.81 -3.11
N LEU A 81 -5.94 -6.44 -1.86
CA LEU A 81 -5.24 -7.33 -0.93
C LEU A 81 -6.07 -8.57 -0.57
N THR A 82 -7.39 -8.43 -0.49
CA THR A 82 -8.28 -9.56 -0.20
C THR A 82 -8.37 -10.51 -1.39
N ALA A 83 -8.57 -9.98 -2.60
CA ALA A 83 -8.75 -10.75 -3.83
C ALA A 83 -7.45 -11.44 -4.29
N HIS A 84 -6.30 -10.78 -4.14
CA HIS A 84 -5.00 -11.26 -4.63
C HIS A 84 -4.07 -11.73 -3.53
N GLN A 85 -4.61 -12.11 -2.37
CA GLN A 85 -3.80 -12.52 -1.21
C GLN A 85 -2.82 -13.67 -1.49
N ALA A 86 -3.06 -14.51 -2.49
CA ALA A 86 -2.16 -15.61 -2.89
C ALA A 86 -1.00 -15.16 -3.78
N ASP A 87 -1.00 -13.92 -4.26
CA ASP A 87 0.02 -13.38 -5.15
C ASP A 87 1.03 -12.52 -4.40
N ALA A 88 2.26 -13.04 -4.24
CA ALA A 88 3.31 -12.35 -3.48
C ALA A 88 3.66 -10.97 -4.06
N ALA A 89 3.73 -10.85 -5.39
CA ALA A 89 4.12 -9.60 -6.05
C ALA A 89 3.06 -8.51 -5.90
N LEU A 90 1.80 -8.84 -6.18
CA LEU A 90 0.68 -7.91 -5.99
C LEU A 90 0.50 -7.54 -4.52
N THR A 91 0.62 -8.52 -3.61
CA THR A 91 0.56 -8.28 -2.17
C THR A 91 1.64 -7.28 -1.74
N CYS A 92 2.89 -7.48 -2.17
CA CYS A 92 4.00 -6.58 -1.85
C CYS A 92 3.73 -5.14 -2.33
N LEU A 93 3.26 -4.98 -3.58
CA LEU A 93 2.95 -3.66 -4.14
C LEU A 93 1.80 -2.97 -3.38
N CYS A 94 0.71 -3.66 -3.11
CA CYS A 94 -0.41 -3.11 -2.34
C CYS A 94 0.02 -2.68 -0.93
N ILE A 95 0.77 -3.52 -0.20
CA ILE A 95 1.28 -3.18 1.13
C ILE A 95 2.22 -1.97 1.07
N ARG A 96 3.01 -1.84 0.00
CA ARG A 96 3.88 -0.66 -0.20
C ARG A 96 3.07 0.63 -0.38
N VAL A 97 1.98 0.61 -1.16
CA VAL A 97 1.07 1.76 -1.28
C VAL A 97 0.48 2.11 0.09
N VAL A 98 -0.03 1.12 0.83
CA VAL A 98 -0.56 1.29 2.20
C VAL A 98 0.49 1.96 3.10
N ARG A 99 1.73 1.47 3.09
CA ARG A 99 2.83 2.05 3.87
C ARG A 99 3.09 3.50 3.50
N HIS A 100 3.16 3.82 2.21
CA HIS A 100 3.40 5.19 1.74
C HIS A 100 2.29 6.14 2.20
N CYS A 101 1.02 5.72 2.09
CA CYS A 101 -0.12 6.52 2.48
C CYS A 101 -0.28 6.68 4.00
N CYS A 102 0.31 5.79 4.80
CA CYS A 102 0.25 5.87 6.26
C CYS A 102 1.41 6.64 6.90
N LEU A 103 2.52 6.85 6.20
CA LEU A 103 3.69 7.53 6.77
C LEU A 103 3.37 9.01 7.02
N LYS A 104 3.61 9.51 8.24
CA LYS A 104 3.27 10.89 8.65
C LYS A 104 1.80 11.28 8.40
N HIS A 105 0.89 10.31 8.41
CA HIS A 105 -0.52 10.57 8.14
C HIS A 105 -1.46 9.76 9.04
N GLU A 106 -1.90 10.37 10.13
CA GLU A 106 -2.66 9.69 11.19
C GLU A 106 -4.06 9.24 10.73
N ASN A 107 -4.80 10.10 10.03
CA ASN A 107 -6.16 9.75 9.59
C ASN A 107 -6.16 8.53 8.66
N ASN A 108 -5.23 8.46 7.69
CA ASN A 108 -5.05 7.30 6.83
C ASN A 108 -4.78 6.02 7.63
N ARG A 109 -3.90 6.06 8.65
CA ARG A 109 -3.69 4.90 9.55
C ARG A 109 -5.00 4.46 10.19
N GLN A 110 -5.72 5.38 10.82
CA GLN A 110 -6.98 5.06 11.47
C GLN A 110 -8.03 4.49 10.52
N ASP A 111 -8.19 5.11 9.35
CA ASP A 111 -9.19 4.69 8.37
C ASP A 111 -8.87 3.33 7.78
N LEU A 112 -7.60 3.04 7.50
CA LEU A 112 -7.15 1.72 7.05
C LEU A 112 -7.30 0.66 8.14
N VAL A 113 -7.00 0.99 9.40
CA VAL A 113 -7.22 0.09 10.54
C VAL A 113 -8.70 -0.23 10.70
N LYS A 114 -9.59 0.77 10.66
CA LYS A 114 -11.05 0.59 10.70
C LYS A 114 -11.57 -0.24 9.52
N ALA A 115 -10.93 -0.12 8.36
CA ALA A 115 -11.25 -0.91 7.17
C ALA A 115 -10.70 -2.35 7.21
N GLY A 116 -9.99 -2.76 8.27
CA GLY A 116 -9.50 -4.13 8.43
C GLY A 116 -8.09 -4.38 7.86
N MET A 117 -7.24 -3.35 7.74
CA MET A 117 -5.89 -3.53 7.20
C MET A 117 -4.98 -4.40 8.08
N LEU A 118 -5.09 -4.33 9.41
CA LEU A 118 -4.21 -5.07 10.33
C LEU A 118 -4.26 -6.61 10.13
N PRO A 119 -5.42 -7.27 10.11
CA PRO A 119 -5.49 -8.71 9.83
C PRO A 119 -4.91 -9.08 8.46
N LEU A 120 -5.09 -8.23 7.44
CA LEU A 120 -4.52 -8.46 6.11
C LEU A 120 -2.98 -8.43 6.15
N LEU A 121 -2.38 -7.46 6.85
CA LEU A 121 -0.93 -7.37 6.99
C LEU A 121 -0.34 -8.59 7.71
N THR A 122 -0.93 -9.02 8.82
CA THR A 122 -0.45 -10.22 9.55
C THR A 122 -0.66 -11.50 8.75
N ALA A 123 -1.81 -11.64 8.06
CA ALA A 123 -2.07 -12.79 7.21
C ALA A 123 -1.09 -12.88 6.03
N SER A 124 -0.69 -11.73 5.45
CA SER A 124 0.32 -11.67 4.39
C SER A 124 1.68 -12.18 4.87
N ILE A 125 2.10 -11.88 6.11
CA ILE A 125 3.35 -12.42 6.67
C ILE A 125 3.30 -13.94 6.73
N THR A 126 2.23 -14.51 7.30
CA THR A 126 2.10 -15.97 7.44
C THR A 126 2.00 -16.67 6.09
N ARG A 127 1.23 -16.11 5.16
CA ARG A 127 0.98 -16.72 3.84
C ARG A 127 2.22 -16.71 2.95
N HIS A 128 2.98 -15.62 3.00
CA HIS A 128 4.14 -15.39 2.15
C HIS A 128 5.44 -15.51 2.93
N ILE A 129 5.50 -16.42 3.90
CA ILE A 129 6.68 -16.59 4.78
C ILE A 129 7.96 -16.91 4.00
N GLU A 130 7.84 -17.62 2.87
CA GLU A 130 8.94 -17.94 1.95
C GLU A 130 9.32 -16.79 1.00
N HIS A 131 8.65 -15.63 1.10
CA HIS A 131 8.89 -14.43 0.30
C HIS A 131 9.38 -13.28 1.18
N PRO A 132 10.70 -13.16 1.41
CA PRO A 132 11.27 -12.21 2.36
C PRO A 132 10.89 -10.75 2.08
N GLU A 133 10.69 -10.40 0.81
CA GLU A 133 10.26 -9.07 0.40
C GLU A 133 8.85 -8.73 0.90
N VAL A 134 7.92 -9.68 0.87
CA VAL A 134 6.55 -9.49 1.37
C VAL A 134 6.55 -9.40 2.88
N VAL A 135 7.26 -10.33 3.56
CA VAL A 135 7.40 -10.34 5.02
C VAL A 135 7.98 -9.00 5.50
N ARG A 136 9.07 -8.53 4.87
CA ARG A 136 9.69 -7.26 5.20
C ARG A 136 8.71 -6.10 4.99
N GLU A 137 8.05 -6.01 3.83
CA GLU A 137 7.15 -4.90 3.52
C GLU A 137 5.95 -4.87 4.50
N ALA A 138 5.37 -6.03 4.82
CA ALA A 138 4.28 -6.17 5.79
C ALA A 138 4.70 -5.77 7.22
N CYS A 139 5.88 -6.22 7.68
CA CYS A 139 6.42 -5.82 8.98
C CYS A 139 6.69 -4.32 9.05
N VAL A 140 7.21 -3.71 7.99
CA VAL A 140 7.42 -2.25 7.95
C VAL A 140 6.08 -1.52 7.94
N ALA A 141 5.06 -2.01 7.22
CA ALA A 141 3.72 -1.44 7.25
C ALA A 141 3.10 -1.52 8.64
N LEU A 142 3.17 -2.66 9.33
CA LEU A 142 2.73 -2.82 10.72
C LEU A 142 3.43 -1.82 11.65
N ARG A 143 4.74 -1.63 11.48
CA ARG A 143 5.51 -0.62 12.23
C ARG A 143 5.02 0.81 11.97
N VAL A 144 4.69 1.15 10.73
CA VAL A 144 4.15 2.47 10.40
C VAL A 144 2.77 2.68 11.04
N MET A 145 1.95 1.64 11.18
CA MET A 145 0.66 1.75 11.88
C MET A 145 0.81 2.15 13.35
N THR A 146 1.99 1.94 13.96
CA THR A 146 2.28 2.30 15.35
C THR A 146 3.07 3.61 15.49
N PHE A 147 3.18 4.41 14.43
CA PHE A 147 3.89 5.69 14.51
C PHE A 147 3.01 6.83 15.03
N ASP A 148 3.64 7.73 15.77
CA ASP A 148 3.08 9.02 16.21
C ASP A 148 3.91 10.15 15.58
N ASP A 149 3.84 10.23 14.25
CA ASP A 149 4.74 11.05 13.40
C ASP A 149 4.01 12.09 12.55
N ASP A 150 2.70 12.25 12.75
CA ASP A 150 1.89 13.25 12.03
C ASP A 150 1.76 14.52 12.88
N VAL A 151 2.56 15.53 12.56
CA VAL A 151 2.60 16.82 13.26
C VAL A 151 1.30 17.63 13.13
N ARG A 152 0.38 17.24 12.24
CA ARG A 152 -0.90 17.93 12.02
C ARG A 152 -1.94 17.57 13.07
N VAL A 153 -1.71 16.48 13.82
CA VAL A 153 -2.58 16.03 14.91
C VAL A 153 -1.81 16.03 16.23
N PRO A 154 -2.43 16.46 17.35
CA PRO A 154 -1.74 16.50 18.64
C PRO A 154 -1.58 15.12 19.29
N PHE A 155 -2.46 14.17 18.96
CA PHE A 155 -2.46 12.81 19.52
C PHE A 155 -2.90 11.81 18.43
N GLY A 156 -2.12 10.74 18.24
CA GLY A 156 -2.48 9.61 17.38
C GLY A 156 -2.96 8.37 18.15
N HIS A 157 -3.33 7.31 17.40
CA HIS A 157 -3.76 6.02 17.92
C HIS A 157 -2.64 4.96 17.94
N ALA A 158 -1.38 5.38 17.92
CA ALA A 158 -0.21 4.49 17.87
C ALA A 158 -0.24 3.37 18.94
N HIS A 159 -0.60 3.70 20.19
CA HIS A 159 -0.69 2.73 21.28
C HIS A 159 -1.83 1.72 21.06
N GLU A 160 -3.01 2.19 20.66
CA GLU A 160 -4.16 1.33 20.39
C GLU A 160 -3.87 0.40 19.22
N HIS A 161 -3.27 0.89 18.14
CA HIS A 161 -2.87 0.05 17.01
C HIS A 161 -1.84 -1.01 17.43
N ALA A 162 -0.84 -0.67 18.25
CA ALA A 162 0.12 -1.64 18.77
C ALA A 162 -0.57 -2.73 19.60
N LYS A 163 -1.53 -2.35 20.45
CA LYS A 163 -2.35 -3.28 21.23
C LYS A 163 -3.18 -4.20 20.34
N MET A 164 -3.86 -3.66 19.33
CA MET A 164 -4.64 -4.44 18.36
C MET A 164 -3.75 -5.44 17.60
N ILE A 165 -2.58 -5.01 17.12
CA ILE A 165 -1.62 -5.87 16.42
C ILE A 165 -1.24 -7.07 17.30
N VAL A 166 -0.92 -6.84 18.58
CA VAL A 166 -0.47 -7.92 19.48
C VAL A 166 -1.65 -8.79 19.93
N LEU A 167 -2.72 -8.20 20.44
CA LEU A 167 -3.79 -8.92 21.13
C LEU A 167 -4.83 -9.50 20.17
N GLU A 168 -5.14 -8.82 19.08
CA GLU A 168 -6.19 -9.24 18.15
C GLU A 168 -5.63 -9.98 16.94
N GLN A 169 -4.45 -9.56 16.46
CA GLN A 169 -3.83 -10.12 15.24
C GLN A 169 -2.71 -11.12 15.52
N ASN A 170 -2.46 -11.46 16.79
CA ASN A 170 -1.34 -12.33 17.21
C ASN A 170 0.03 -11.88 16.64
N GLY A 171 0.20 -10.57 16.39
CA GLY A 171 1.28 -10.04 15.57
C GLY A 171 2.68 -10.38 16.08
N LEU A 172 2.87 -10.42 17.41
CA LEU A 172 4.15 -10.83 17.99
C LEU A 172 4.52 -12.27 17.63
N LYS A 173 3.56 -13.19 17.71
CA LYS A 173 3.78 -14.60 17.34
C LYS A 173 4.09 -14.72 15.85
N VAL A 174 3.28 -14.06 15.00
CA VAL A 174 3.45 -14.08 13.54
C VAL A 174 4.83 -13.57 13.13
N ILE A 175 5.28 -12.43 13.68
CA ILE A 175 6.59 -11.84 13.36
C ILE A 175 7.74 -12.72 13.86
N VAL A 176 7.62 -13.30 15.06
CA VAL A 176 8.65 -14.20 15.61
C VAL A 176 8.75 -15.50 14.80
N GLU A 177 7.64 -16.04 14.31
CA GLU A 177 7.64 -17.23 13.46
C GLU A 177 8.28 -16.96 12.10
N ALA A 178 8.03 -15.78 11.50
CA ALA A 178 8.63 -15.38 10.23
C ALA A 178 10.12 -15.02 10.31
N ALA A 179 10.69 -14.90 11.51
CA ALA A 179 12.11 -14.60 11.73
C ALA A 179 12.98 -15.83 12.01
N LYS A 180 12.38 -17.04 12.03
CA LYS A 180 13.09 -18.31 12.22
C LYS A 180 13.69 -18.80 10.91
#